data_AF-A0A0H3K369-F1
#
_entry.id   AF-A0A0H3K369-F1
#
_cell.length_a   1.000
_cell.length_b   1.000
_cell.length_c   1.000
_cell.angle_alpha   90.00
_cell.angle_beta   90.00
_cell.angle_gamma   90.00
#
_symmetry.space_group_name_H-M   'P 1'
#
loop_
_entity.id
_entity.type
_entity.pdbx_description
1 polymer ?
#
loop_
_entity_poly.entity_id
_entity_poly.type
_entity_poly.pdbx_seq_one_letter_code
_entity_poly.pdbx_strand_id
1 'polypeptide(L)'
;MICKGCRQNLSTAGFTVSELLVSGLLGLIIVLAGGFVLKTNLSSDRRAAELAKQRNQLGLALDFMSSEMHQSRRIVLNADLTATAQCNTSTRKPILSLEIPRPSGGLYTVTYAVQAITPQHIWQGPHAIYRCGPSFNSEGRYTENSSQFGDLLIDGVANQVNLNTTSEICRAIAANRNHTAAVQADLSESQRLASIMIGVVSRPNRGEQQVICDSRLATPRS
;
A
#
# COMPACT_ATOMS: atom_id res chain seq x y z
N MET A 1 -31.80 14.28 -69.24
CA MET A 1 -32.95 15.12 -68.82
C MET A 1 -32.58 15.70 -67.47
N ILE A 2 -32.29 17.00 -67.42
CA ILE A 2 -31.69 17.70 -66.27
C ILE A 2 -32.83 18.27 -65.41
N CYS A 3 -32.94 17.85 -64.15
CA CYS A 3 -33.85 18.51 -63.21
C CYS A 3 -33.18 19.77 -62.65
N LYS A 4 -33.87 20.89 -62.92
CA LYS A 4 -33.59 22.26 -62.48
C LYS A 4 -33.52 22.36 -60.96
N GLY A 5 -32.72 23.32 -60.50
CA GLY A 5 -32.36 23.53 -59.11
C GLY A 5 -33.53 23.77 -58.17
N CYS A 6 -33.43 23.15 -56.99
CA CYS A 6 -34.07 23.64 -55.78
C CYS A 6 -33.15 24.72 -55.18
N ARG A 7 -33.47 26.00 -55.41
CA ARG A 7 -33.00 27.07 -54.51
C ARG A 7 -33.72 26.88 -53.18
N GLN A 8 -32.99 26.45 -52.16
CA GLN A 8 -33.49 26.55 -50.78
C GLN A 8 -33.52 28.03 -50.41
N ASN A 9 -34.71 28.57 -50.20
CA ASN A 9 -34.89 29.85 -49.55
C ASN A 9 -34.45 29.66 -48.10
N LEU A 10 -33.20 29.99 -47.78
CA LEU A 10 -32.81 30.21 -46.39
C LEU A 10 -33.52 31.48 -45.95
N SER A 11 -34.70 31.31 -45.36
CA SER A 11 -35.34 32.37 -44.60
C SER A 11 -34.44 32.62 -43.39
N THR A 12 -33.57 33.61 -43.49
CA THR A 12 -32.75 34.11 -42.38
C THR A 12 -33.66 34.84 -41.39
N ALA A 13 -34.51 34.09 -40.69
CA ALA A 13 -35.23 34.59 -39.54
C ALA A 13 -34.19 34.88 -38.44
N GLY A 14 -34.00 36.15 -38.10
CA GLY A 14 -33.16 36.54 -36.97
C GLY A 14 -33.74 36.02 -35.66
N PHE A 15 -32.88 35.55 -34.76
CA PHE A 15 -33.30 35.08 -33.44
C PHE A 15 -33.95 36.21 -32.65
N THR A 16 -35.07 35.89 -32.00
CA THR A 16 -35.67 36.80 -31.03
C THR A 16 -34.82 36.85 -29.77
N VAL A 17 -34.78 38.01 -29.08
CA VAL A 17 -33.97 38.20 -27.86
C VAL A 17 -34.34 37.18 -26.78
N SER A 18 -35.61 36.78 -26.69
CA SER A 18 -36.08 35.75 -25.76
C SER A 18 -35.53 34.36 -26.07
N GLU A 19 -35.41 33.96 -27.34
CA GLU A 19 -34.83 32.65 -27.72
C GLU A 19 -33.35 32.57 -27.38
N LEU A 20 -32.60 33.66 -27.59
CA LEU A 20 -31.19 33.74 -27.21
C LEU A 20 -31.01 33.64 -25.70
N LEU A 21 -31.89 34.24 -24.91
CA LEU A 21 -31.85 34.20 -23.45
C LEU A 21 -32.13 32.79 -22.92
N VAL A 22 -33.15 32.11 -23.47
CA VAL A 22 -33.48 30.73 -23.10
C VAL A 22 -32.37 29.77 -23.52
N SER A 23 -31.85 29.90 -24.74
CA SER A 23 -30.75 29.06 -25.23
C SER A 23 -29.47 29.27 -24.42
N GLY A 24 -29.17 30.51 -24.02
CA GLY A 24 -28.06 30.84 -23.13
C GLY A 24 -28.20 30.21 -21.75
N LEU A 25 -29.39 30.28 -21.14
CA LEU A 25 -29.69 29.62 -19.87
C LEU A 25 -29.53 28.09 -19.95
N LEU A 26 -30.07 27.48 -21.01
CA LEU A 26 -29.94 26.04 -21.24
C LEU A 26 -28.47 25.64 -21.45
N GLY A 27 -27.71 26.40 -22.23
CA GLY A 27 -26.28 26.19 -22.41
C GLY A 27 -25.51 26.27 -21.09
N LEU A 28 -25.85 27.25 -20.24
CA LEU A 28 -25.21 27.41 -18.93
C LEU A 28 -25.49 26.22 -18.01
N ILE A 29 -26.73 25.72 -17.99
CA ILE A 29 -27.12 24.52 -17.22
C ILE A 29 -26.33 23.30 -17.71
N ILE A 30 -26.21 23.10 -19.03
CA ILE A 30 -25.48 21.97 -19.62
C ILE A 30 -24.00 22.02 -19.24
N VAL A 31 -23.37 23.19 -19.32
CA VAL A 31 -21.95 23.36 -18.96
C VAL A 31 -21.73 23.10 -17.48
N LEU A 32 -22.61 23.59 -16.59
CA LEU A 32 -22.52 23.32 -15.16
C LEU A 32 -22.72 21.84 -14.82
N ALA A 33 -23.72 21.19 -15.43
CA ALA A 33 -23.98 19.77 -15.27
C ALA A 33 -22.80 18.91 -15.77
N GLY A 34 -22.29 19.22 -16.96
CA GLY A 34 -21.11 18.55 -17.54
C GLY A 34 -19.86 18.75 -16.69
N GLY A 35 -19.64 19.96 -16.17
CA GLY A 35 -18.53 20.26 -15.27
C GLY A 35 -18.61 19.48 -13.94
N PHE A 36 -19.81 19.34 -13.37
CA PHE A 36 -20.03 18.52 -12.18
C PHE A 36 -19.73 17.04 -12.45
N VAL A 37 -20.26 16.48 -13.55
CA VAL A 37 -20.02 15.09 -13.95
C VAL A 37 -18.54 14.81 -14.20
N LEU A 38 -17.83 15.72 -14.87
CA LEU A 38 -16.40 15.55 -15.10
C LEU A 38 -15.61 15.59 -13.78
N LYS A 39 -15.95 16.53 -12.88
CA LYS A 39 -15.31 16.63 -11.57
C LYS A 39 -15.52 15.35 -10.75
N THR A 40 -16.72 14.78 -10.75
CA THR A 40 -16.99 13.55 -10.00
C THR A 40 -16.21 12.37 -10.56
N ASN A 41 -16.19 12.18 -11.89
CA ASN A 41 -15.41 11.12 -12.54
C ASN A 41 -13.91 11.25 -12.25
N LEU A 42 -13.31 12.43 -12.47
CA LEU A 42 -11.90 12.67 -12.18
C LEU A 42 -11.55 12.44 -10.71
N SER A 43 -12.46 12.80 -9.79
CA SER A 43 -12.25 12.55 -8.37
C SER A 43 -12.32 11.06 -8.03
N SER A 44 -13.16 10.30 -8.72
CA SER A 44 -13.28 8.85 -8.57
C SER A 44 -12.04 8.14 -9.12
N ASP A 45 -11.58 8.52 -10.30
CA ASP A 45 -10.40 7.93 -10.95
C ASP A 45 -9.15 8.16 -10.12
N ARG A 46 -8.96 9.38 -9.59
CA ARG A 46 -7.86 9.67 -8.66
C ARG A 46 -7.89 8.79 -7.41
N ARG A 47 -9.08 8.54 -6.84
CA ARG A 47 -9.22 7.65 -5.67
C ARG A 47 -8.85 6.22 -6.01
N ALA A 48 -9.37 5.71 -7.13
CA ALA A 48 -9.06 4.36 -7.58
C ALA A 48 -7.56 4.19 -7.86
N ALA A 49 -6.92 5.19 -8.45
CA ALA A 49 -5.48 5.20 -8.73
C ALA A 49 -4.64 5.18 -7.45
N GLU A 50 -4.96 6.01 -6.44
CA GLU A 50 -4.21 6.01 -5.16
C GLU A 50 -4.38 4.70 -4.38
N LEU A 51 -5.59 4.13 -4.37
CA LEU A 51 -5.84 2.82 -3.77
C LEU A 51 -5.06 1.71 -4.49
N ALA A 52 -5.03 1.72 -5.82
CA ALA A 52 -4.27 0.76 -6.61
C ALA A 52 -2.77 0.88 -6.34
N LYS A 53 -2.25 2.11 -6.23
CA LYS A 53 -0.85 2.36 -5.90
C LYS A 53 -0.48 1.80 -4.52
N GLN A 54 -1.30 2.05 -3.50
CA GLN A 54 -1.05 1.51 -2.15
C GLN A 54 -1.11 -0.02 -2.11
N ARG A 55 -2.08 -0.63 -2.80
CA ARG A 55 -2.14 -2.10 -2.95
C ARG A 55 -0.89 -2.66 -3.61
N ASN A 56 -0.43 -2.01 -4.67
CA ASN A 56 0.78 -2.43 -5.38
C ASN A 56 2.03 -2.32 -4.50
N GLN A 57 2.21 -1.22 -3.77
CA GLN A 57 3.33 -1.05 -2.85
C GLN A 57 3.33 -2.08 -1.72
N LEU A 58 2.15 -2.37 -1.15
CA LEU A 58 2.00 -3.42 -0.14
C LEU A 58 2.34 -4.80 -0.72
N GLY A 59 1.84 -5.11 -1.91
CA GLY A 59 2.13 -6.37 -2.61
C GLY A 59 3.62 -6.55 -2.84
N LEU A 60 4.31 -5.53 -3.35
CA LEU A 60 5.76 -5.57 -3.58
C LEU A 60 6.54 -5.78 -2.28
N ALA A 61 6.14 -5.12 -1.18
CA ALA A 61 6.80 -5.29 0.10
C ALA A 61 6.57 -6.70 0.68
N LEU A 62 5.37 -7.24 0.55
CA LEU A 62 5.06 -8.61 0.96
C LEU A 62 5.80 -9.66 0.13
N ASP A 63 5.87 -9.46 -1.19
CA ASP A 63 6.61 -10.35 -2.09
C ASP A 63 8.11 -10.34 -1.76
N PHE A 64 8.65 -9.16 -1.43
CA PHE A 64 10.02 -9.01 -0.96
C PHE A 64 10.26 -9.74 0.36
N MET A 65 9.41 -9.54 1.38
CA MET A 65 9.51 -10.26 2.65
C MET A 65 9.40 -11.78 2.47
N SER A 66 8.45 -12.22 1.63
CA SER A 66 8.25 -13.62 1.28
C SER A 66 9.50 -14.22 0.62
N SER A 67 10.13 -13.48 -0.30
CA SER A 67 11.38 -13.90 -0.94
C SER A 67 12.52 -14.08 0.08
N GLU A 68 12.67 -13.17 1.03
CA GLU A 68 13.68 -13.32 2.10
C GLU A 68 13.34 -14.50 3.03
N MET A 69 12.05 -14.73 3.33
CA MET A 69 11.59 -15.89 4.09
C MET A 69 11.91 -17.21 3.36
N HIS A 70 11.70 -17.27 2.05
CA HIS A 70 12.06 -18.45 1.24
C HIS A 70 13.56 -18.72 1.20
N GLN A 71 14.38 -17.67 1.27
CA GLN A 71 15.84 -17.81 1.33
C GLN A 71 16.33 -18.15 2.74
N SER A 72 15.52 -17.91 3.76
CA SER A 72 15.88 -18.18 5.15
C SER A 72 15.97 -19.67 5.44
N ARG A 73 16.95 -20.06 6.25
CA ARG A 73 17.08 -21.39 6.84
C ARG A 73 16.22 -21.53 8.10
N ARG A 74 16.06 -20.43 8.84
CA ARG A 74 15.30 -20.40 10.09
C ARG A 74 14.51 -19.10 10.19
N ILE A 75 13.28 -19.23 10.68
CA ILE A 75 12.36 -18.13 10.95
C ILE A 75 12.07 -18.12 12.45
N VAL A 76 12.15 -16.95 13.05
CA VAL A 76 11.88 -16.72 14.48
C VAL A 76 10.90 -15.56 14.60
N LEU A 77 9.83 -15.73 15.36
CA LEU A 77 8.83 -14.69 15.58
C LEU A 77 9.13 -13.89 16.84
N ASN A 78 8.74 -12.61 16.84
CA ASN A 78 8.73 -11.74 18.03
C ASN A 78 10.05 -11.63 18.80
N ALA A 79 11.18 -11.94 18.15
CA ALA A 79 12.51 -11.86 18.74
C ALA A 79 13.44 -11.15 17.77
N ASP A 80 14.29 -10.28 18.28
CA ASP A 80 15.30 -9.61 17.46
C ASP A 80 16.57 -10.48 17.38
N LEU A 81 16.98 -10.84 16.16
CA LEU A 81 18.23 -11.56 15.90
C LEU A 81 19.35 -10.62 15.42
N THR A 82 19.08 -9.32 15.29
CA THR A 82 20.05 -8.30 14.90
C THR A 82 20.63 -7.65 16.14
N ALA A 83 21.96 -7.64 16.26
CA ALA A 83 22.67 -7.20 17.46
C ALA A 83 23.25 -5.77 17.35
N THR A 84 22.95 -5.04 16.27
CA THR A 84 23.54 -3.72 16.01
C THR A 84 22.68 -2.59 16.55
N ALA A 85 23.30 -1.51 17.05
CA ALA A 85 22.59 -0.33 17.55
C ALA A 85 21.76 0.42 16.49
N GLN A 86 22.10 0.25 15.19
CA GLN A 86 21.31 0.80 14.08
C GLN A 86 19.98 0.05 13.87
N CYS A 87 19.94 -1.21 14.31
CA CYS A 87 18.79 -2.08 14.18
C CYS A 87 18.00 -2.17 15.50
N ASN A 88 18.71 -2.21 16.61
CA ASN A 88 18.19 -2.30 17.97
C ASN A 88 17.93 -0.90 18.53
N THR A 89 16.71 -0.39 18.34
CA THR A 89 16.19 0.74 19.10
C THR A 89 15.16 0.22 20.10
N SER A 90 15.15 0.74 21.32
CA SER A 90 14.18 0.34 22.38
C SER A 90 12.71 0.57 21.99
N THR A 91 12.46 1.25 20.87
CA THR A 91 11.15 1.59 20.30
C THR A 91 10.70 0.65 19.20
N ARG A 92 11.57 -0.25 18.71
CA ARG A 92 11.26 -1.24 17.69
C ARG A 92 10.77 -2.53 18.35
N LYS A 93 9.60 -3.01 17.90
CA LYS A 93 9.02 -4.28 18.29
C LYS A 93 9.29 -5.29 17.17
N PRO A 94 10.18 -6.28 17.37
CA PRO A 94 10.44 -7.29 16.35
C PRO A 94 9.16 -8.10 16.10
N ILE A 95 8.86 -8.37 14.83
CA ILE A 95 7.71 -9.18 14.40
C ILE A 95 8.17 -10.50 13.78
N LEU A 96 9.24 -10.45 13.00
CA LEU A 96 9.73 -11.54 12.18
C LEU A 96 11.24 -11.40 12.05
N SER A 97 11.97 -12.46 12.36
CA SER A 97 13.42 -12.52 12.19
C SER A 97 13.80 -13.76 11.40
N LEU A 98 14.78 -13.59 10.52
CA LEU A 98 15.21 -14.57 9.54
C LEU A 98 16.71 -14.80 9.68
N GLU A 99 17.11 -16.06 9.58
CA GLU A 99 18.51 -16.44 9.38
C GLU A 99 18.70 -16.94 7.97
N ILE A 100 19.46 -16.21 7.16
CA ILE A 100 19.67 -16.51 5.74
C ILE A 100 21.11 -17.01 5.54
N PRO A 101 21.33 -18.16 4.89
CA PRO A 101 22.68 -18.67 4.63
C PRO A 101 23.52 -17.70 3.80
N ARG A 102 24.77 -17.49 4.22
CA ARG A 102 25.75 -16.69 3.48
C ARG A 102 26.57 -17.56 2.52
N PRO A 103 26.88 -17.10 1.29
CA PRO A 103 27.75 -17.84 0.36
C PRO A 103 29.13 -18.18 0.92
N SER A 104 29.78 -17.23 1.61
CA SER A 104 31.08 -17.40 2.26
C SER A 104 31.05 -18.19 3.57
N GLY A 105 29.90 -18.75 3.95
CA GLY A 105 29.70 -19.46 5.22
C GLY A 105 29.17 -18.56 6.34
N GLY A 106 28.39 -19.15 7.25
CA GLY A 106 27.66 -18.42 8.30
C GLY A 106 26.26 -17.98 7.87
N LEU A 107 25.70 -17.01 8.60
CA LEU A 107 24.31 -16.56 8.46
C LEU A 107 24.25 -15.03 8.43
N TYR A 108 23.39 -14.51 7.57
CA TYR A 108 22.83 -13.17 7.72
C TYR A 108 21.63 -13.24 8.67
N THR A 109 21.52 -12.28 9.58
CA THR A 109 20.29 -12.07 10.34
C THR A 109 19.54 -10.87 9.78
N VAL A 110 18.25 -11.05 9.51
CA VAL A 110 17.33 -10.00 9.05
C VAL A 110 16.16 -9.95 10.04
N THR A 111 15.94 -8.83 10.68
CA THR A 111 14.80 -8.60 11.57
C THR A 111 13.86 -7.57 10.95
N TYR A 112 12.58 -7.89 10.83
CA TYR A 112 11.54 -6.91 10.60
C TYR A 112 10.93 -6.50 11.93
N ALA A 113 10.77 -5.20 12.12
CA ALA A 113 10.24 -4.63 13.34
C ALA A 113 9.23 -3.53 13.04
N VAL A 114 8.22 -3.43 13.90
CA VAL A 114 7.28 -2.33 13.90
C VAL A 114 7.78 -1.26 14.86
N GLN A 115 7.81 -0.01 14.39
CA GLN A 115 8.22 1.14 15.17
C GLN A 115 7.12 2.19 15.16
N ALA A 116 6.83 2.78 16.31
CA ALA A 116 5.95 3.93 16.39
C ALA A 116 6.61 5.14 15.73
N ILE A 117 5.88 5.81 14.84
CA ILE A 117 6.31 7.03 14.17
C ILE A 117 6.03 8.21 15.12
N THR A 118 7.05 9.02 15.40
CA THR A 118 6.85 10.26 16.15
C THR A 118 6.21 11.34 15.25
N PRO A 119 5.42 12.28 15.79
CA PRO A 119 4.67 13.26 15.00
C PRO A 119 5.50 14.16 14.08
N GLN A 120 6.83 14.19 14.24
CA GLN A 120 7.75 15.01 13.46
C GLN A 120 8.28 14.30 12.20
N HIS A 121 7.81 13.09 11.91
CA HIS A 121 8.28 12.32 10.76
C HIS A 121 7.39 12.47 9.53
N ILE A 122 7.99 12.29 8.34
CA ILE A 122 7.30 12.35 7.04
C ILE A 122 6.45 11.11 6.72
N TRP A 123 6.61 10.03 7.48
CA TRP A 123 5.95 8.73 7.26
C TRP A 123 4.49 8.77 7.66
N GLN A 124 3.64 8.10 6.89
CA GLN A 124 2.21 8.06 7.16
C GLN A 124 1.87 7.09 8.30
N GLY A 125 0.80 7.38 9.05
CA GLY A 125 0.30 6.48 10.11
C GLY A 125 1.09 6.53 11.43
N PRO A 126 0.57 5.92 12.51
CA PRO A 126 1.26 5.95 13.80
C PRO A 126 2.40 4.93 13.91
N HIS A 127 2.54 4.00 12.96
CA HIS A 127 3.60 2.99 12.93
C HIS A 127 4.16 2.77 11.52
N ALA A 128 5.39 2.27 11.46
CA ALA A 128 6.07 1.86 10.23
C ALA A 128 6.74 0.50 10.45
N ILE A 129 6.88 -0.26 9.36
CA ILE A 129 7.67 -1.50 9.35
C ILE A 129 9.07 -1.15 8.84
N TYR A 130 10.05 -1.47 9.66
CA TYR A 130 11.45 -1.38 9.32
C TYR A 130 12.02 -2.77 9.08
N ARG A 131 12.90 -2.87 8.10
CA ARG A 131 13.76 -4.02 7.88
C ARG A 131 15.14 -3.70 8.40
N CYS A 132 15.66 -4.55 9.26
CA CYS A 132 17.01 -4.50 9.79
C CYS A 132 17.81 -5.66 9.22
N GLY A 133 18.85 -5.40 8.44
CA GLY A 133 19.62 -6.47 7.79
C GLY A 133 20.80 -5.96 6.98
N PRO A 134 21.54 -6.86 6.30
CA PRO A 134 22.57 -6.47 5.37
C PRO A 134 22.00 -5.63 4.22
N SER A 135 22.83 -4.74 3.69
CA SER A 135 22.50 -3.91 2.52
C SER A 135 22.58 -4.73 1.23
N PHE A 136 21.89 -4.26 0.20
CA PHE A 136 21.95 -4.84 -1.14
C PHE A 136 22.98 -4.13 -2.01
N ASN A 137 23.69 -4.88 -2.86
CA ASN A 137 24.54 -4.33 -3.91
C ASN A 137 23.69 -3.98 -5.15
N SER A 138 24.34 -3.44 -6.20
CA SER A 138 23.67 -3.07 -7.46
C SER A 138 23.02 -4.25 -8.21
N GLU A 139 23.39 -5.48 -7.86
CA GLU A 139 22.84 -6.72 -8.43
C GLU A 139 21.68 -7.28 -7.59
N GLY A 140 21.28 -6.61 -6.50
CA GLY A 140 20.22 -7.06 -5.61
C GLY A 140 20.62 -8.22 -4.69
N ARG A 141 21.92 -8.50 -4.55
CA ARG A 141 22.45 -9.50 -3.60
C ARG A 141 22.90 -8.82 -2.31
N TYR A 142 22.92 -9.56 -1.20
CA TYR A 142 23.49 -9.03 0.04
C TYR A 142 24.97 -8.72 -0.14
N THR A 143 25.36 -7.53 0.33
CA THR A 143 26.75 -7.12 0.38
C THR A 143 27.46 -7.94 1.46
N GLU A 144 28.52 -8.65 1.10
CA GLU A 144 29.31 -9.38 2.08
C GLU A 144 29.98 -8.40 3.06
N ASN A 145 29.91 -8.71 4.36
CA ASN A 145 30.47 -7.89 5.45
C ASN A 145 29.89 -6.48 5.60
N SER A 146 28.73 -6.19 5.03
CA SER A 146 28.02 -4.95 5.37
C SER A 146 27.57 -4.94 6.82
N SER A 147 27.66 -3.79 7.49
CA SER A 147 26.90 -3.56 8.72
C SER A 147 25.40 -3.73 8.47
N GLN A 148 24.65 -4.08 9.52
CA GLN A 148 23.21 -4.15 9.45
C GLN A 148 22.63 -2.74 9.54
N PHE A 149 21.75 -2.41 8.60
CA PHE A 149 21.06 -1.12 8.53
C PHE A 149 19.56 -1.32 8.68
N GLY A 150 18.91 -0.35 9.32
CA GLY A 150 17.46 -0.31 9.49
C GLY A 150 16.81 0.58 8.44
N ASP A 151 16.22 -0.03 7.40
CA ASP A 151 15.53 0.66 6.31
C ASP A 151 14.01 0.63 6.52
N LEU A 152 13.33 1.71 6.12
CA LEU A 152 11.87 1.72 6.08
C LEU A 152 11.38 0.85 4.93
N LEU A 153 10.48 -0.09 5.22
CA LEU A 153 9.88 -0.96 4.21
C LEU A 153 8.45 -0.53 3.88
N ILE A 154 7.61 -0.33 4.89
CA ILE A 154 6.21 0.06 4.73
C ILE A 154 5.87 1.16 5.74
N ASP A 155 5.22 2.23 5.29
CA ASP A 155 4.57 3.21 6.15
C ASP A 155 3.04 3.05 6.13
N GLY A 156 2.33 3.88 6.88
CA GLY A 156 0.88 3.78 7.01
C GLY A 156 0.44 2.62 7.90
N VAL A 157 1.35 2.04 8.69
CA VAL A 157 1.01 0.96 9.64
C VAL A 157 0.38 1.57 10.89
N ALA A 158 -0.47 0.83 11.60
CA ALA A 158 -1.20 1.35 12.74
C ALA A 158 -0.94 0.56 13.98
N ASN A 159 -1.63 0.97 15.04
CA ASN A 159 -1.56 0.33 16.32
C ASN A 159 -1.76 -1.17 16.14
N GLN A 160 -0.68 -1.91 16.39
CA GLN A 160 -0.67 -3.35 16.36
C GLN A 160 -1.82 -3.85 17.24
N VAL A 161 -2.74 -4.59 16.62
CA VAL A 161 -3.73 -5.35 17.36
C VAL A 161 -3.04 -6.66 17.71
N ASN A 162 -3.02 -7.00 18.99
CA ASN A 162 -2.48 -8.26 19.47
C ASN A 162 -3.49 -9.35 19.08
N LEU A 163 -3.37 -9.90 17.87
CA LEU A 163 -4.32 -10.87 17.34
C LEU A 163 -3.63 -12.20 17.15
N ASN A 164 -4.21 -13.22 17.77
CA ASN A 164 -3.72 -14.60 17.78
C ASN A 164 -3.96 -15.34 16.46
N THR A 165 -4.67 -14.75 15.48
CA THR A 165 -4.93 -15.39 14.18
C THR A 165 -4.88 -14.40 13.02
N THR A 166 -4.42 -14.87 11.85
CA THR A 166 -4.29 -14.07 10.63
C THR A 166 -5.66 -13.62 10.08
N SER A 167 -6.66 -14.49 10.02
CA SER A 167 -7.99 -14.16 9.47
C SER A 167 -8.76 -13.09 10.27
N GLU A 168 -8.45 -12.92 11.56
CA GLU A 168 -9.12 -11.94 12.41
C GLU A 168 -8.54 -10.54 12.28
N ILE A 169 -7.32 -10.39 11.76
CA ILE A 169 -6.66 -9.07 11.63
C ILE A 169 -7.43 -8.15 10.72
N CYS A 170 -7.76 -8.61 9.53
CA CYS A 170 -8.44 -7.79 8.54
C CYS A 170 -9.86 -7.45 8.96
N ARG A 171 -10.55 -8.40 9.61
CA ARG A 171 -11.86 -8.17 10.20
C ARG A 171 -11.78 -7.19 11.37
N ALA A 172 -10.79 -7.30 12.25
CA ALA A 172 -10.60 -6.42 13.39
C ALA A 172 -10.21 -5.00 12.99
N ILE A 173 -9.32 -4.84 12.00
CA ILE A 173 -8.98 -3.53 11.43
C ILE A 173 -10.22 -2.91 10.76
N ALA A 174 -11.02 -3.70 10.03
CA ALA A 174 -12.26 -3.22 9.42
C ALA A 174 -13.33 -2.85 10.45
N ALA A 175 -13.41 -3.57 11.58
CA ALA A 175 -14.39 -3.32 12.63
C ALA A 175 -14.06 -2.11 13.50
N ASN A 176 -12.78 -1.72 13.62
CA ASN A 176 -12.36 -0.67 14.53
C ASN A 176 -11.69 0.52 13.81
N ARG A 177 -12.42 1.63 13.76
CA ARG A 177 -12.02 2.88 13.05
C ARG A 177 -10.81 3.60 13.65
N ASN A 178 -10.37 3.22 14.85
CA ASN A 178 -9.15 3.75 15.45
C ASN A 178 -7.87 3.07 14.95
N HIS A 179 -7.98 1.92 14.27
CA HIS A 179 -6.82 1.25 13.66
C HIS A 179 -6.70 1.64 12.20
N THR A 180 -5.47 1.91 11.78
CA THR A 180 -5.13 2.26 10.40
C THR A 180 -4.29 1.20 9.67
N ALA A 181 -4.07 0.00 10.25
CA ALA A 181 -3.24 -1.12 9.76
C ALA A 181 -2.80 -2.06 10.91
N ALA A 182 -2.51 -3.33 10.63
CA ALA A 182 -1.83 -4.24 11.57
C ALA A 182 -0.99 -5.29 10.84
N VAL A 183 -0.02 -5.87 11.54
CA VAL A 183 0.95 -6.84 11.00
C VAL A 183 0.99 -8.04 11.93
N GLN A 184 0.90 -9.24 11.37
CA GLN A 184 1.07 -10.50 12.08
C GLN A 184 1.89 -11.47 11.23
N ALA A 185 2.79 -12.17 11.89
CA ALA A 185 3.46 -13.33 11.34
C ALA A 185 3.09 -14.55 12.20
N ASP A 186 2.83 -15.67 11.55
CA ASP A 186 2.48 -16.94 12.19
C ASP A 186 3.34 -18.07 11.60
N LEU A 187 3.69 -19.04 12.44
CA LEU A 187 4.50 -20.20 12.07
C LEU A 187 3.72 -21.46 12.39
N SER A 188 3.39 -22.23 11.36
CA SER A 188 2.88 -23.60 11.56
C SER A 188 4.04 -24.55 11.74
N GLU A 189 4.27 -25.00 12.98
CA GLU A 189 5.28 -26.02 13.31
C GLU A 189 5.07 -27.32 12.53
N SER A 190 3.81 -27.67 12.25
CA SER A 190 3.45 -28.94 11.58
C SER A 190 3.78 -28.99 10.08
N GLN A 191 3.96 -27.85 9.42
CA GLN A 191 4.10 -27.77 7.96
C GLN A 191 5.35 -27.03 7.47
N ARG A 192 6.22 -26.55 8.38
CA ARG A 192 7.31 -25.60 8.05
C ARG A 192 6.78 -24.41 7.21
N LEU A 193 5.53 -24.01 7.43
CA LEU A 193 4.88 -22.92 6.71
C LEU A 193 4.91 -21.69 7.61
N ALA A 194 5.45 -20.60 7.09
CA ALA A 194 5.37 -19.29 7.69
C ALA A 194 4.35 -18.46 6.89
N SER A 195 3.38 -17.88 7.59
CA SER A 195 2.41 -16.96 6.99
C SER A 195 2.70 -15.56 7.51
N ILE A 196 2.79 -14.59 6.63
CA ILE A 196 2.77 -13.18 6.99
C ILE A 196 1.51 -12.54 6.44
N MET A 197 0.80 -11.80 7.29
CA MET A 197 -0.33 -10.98 6.90
C MET A 197 -0.11 -9.55 7.33
N ILE A 198 -0.35 -8.64 6.39
CA ILE A 198 -0.32 -7.20 6.64
C ILE A 198 -1.66 -6.62 6.18
N GLY A 199 -2.35 -5.99 7.12
CA GLY A 199 -3.48 -5.13 6.83
C GLY A 199 -3.03 -3.68 6.90
N VAL A 200 -3.37 -2.87 5.89
CA VAL A 200 -3.22 -1.42 5.91
C VAL A 200 -4.53 -0.71 5.64
N VAL A 201 -4.71 0.46 6.22
CA VAL A 201 -5.88 1.28 5.97
C VAL A 201 -5.52 2.44 5.07
N SER A 202 -6.18 2.45 3.93
CA SER A 202 -6.23 3.59 3.04
C SER A 202 -7.30 4.59 3.48
N ARG A 203 -6.94 5.86 3.47
CA ARG A 203 -7.89 6.97 3.60
C ARG A 203 -7.87 7.78 2.30
N PRO A 204 -8.54 7.29 1.25
CA PRO A 204 -8.56 7.98 -0.05
C PRO A 204 -9.28 9.35 0.02
N ASN A 205 -10.01 9.63 1.11
CA ASN A 205 -10.66 10.92 1.34
C ASN A 205 -10.86 11.22 2.84
N ARG A 206 -11.15 12.48 3.20
CA ARG A 206 -11.59 12.82 4.57
C ARG A 206 -12.91 12.11 4.89
N GLY A 207 -12.84 11.08 5.74
CA GLY A 207 -14.01 10.40 6.29
C GLY A 207 -14.34 9.02 5.70
N GLU A 208 -13.68 8.61 4.61
CA GLU A 208 -13.83 7.25 4.06
C GLU A 208 -12.56 6.43 4.34
N GLN A 209 -12.75 5.27 4.98
CA GLN A 209 -11.70 4.39 5.44
C GLN A 209 -11.84 3.04 4.72
N GLN A 210 -10.83 2.65 3.95
CA GLN A 210 -10.81 1.35 3.27
C GLN A 210 -9.65 0.51 3.81
N VAL A 211 -9.93 -0.74 4.18
CA VAL A 211 -8.90 -1.68 4.64
C VAL A 211 -8.42 -2.50 3.46
N ILE A 212 -7.12 -2.46 3.21
CA ILE A 212 -6.40 -3.30 2.26
C ILE A 212 -5.69 -4.37 3.08
N CYS A 213 -5.93 -5.63 2.75
CA CYS A 213 -5.26 -6.73 3.41
C CYS A 213 -4.65 -7.65 2.37
N ASP A 214 -3.43 -8.08 2.65
CA ASP A 214 -2.78 -9.10 1.84
C ASP A 214 -1.90 -9.99 2.72
N SER A 215 -1.69 -11.22 2.25
CA SER A 215 -0.92 -12.24 2.96
C SER A 215 -0.06 -13.05 2.02
N ARG A 216 1.11 -13.47 2.50
CA ARG A 216 1.99 -14.40 1.78
C ARG A 216 2.32 -15.58 2.68
N LEU A 217 2.36 -16.75 2.05
CA LEU A 217 2.84 -17.98 2.63
C LEU A 217 4.25 -18.22 2.09
N ALA A 218 5.17 -18.53 2.98
CA ALA A 218 6.54 -18.87 2.62
C ALA A 218 7.00 -20.09 3.42
N THR A 219 7.79 -20.94 2.79
CA THR A 219 8.49 -22.06 3.43
C THR A 219 9.98 -21.74 3.46
N PRO A 220 10.65 -21.82 4.62
CA PRO A 220 12.09 -21.65 4.70
C PRO A 220 12.81 -22.76 3.94
N ARG A 221 14.01 -22.45 3.46
CA ARG A 221 14.88 -23.36 2.74
C ARG A 221 15.33 -24.50 3.65
N SER A 222 15.21 -25.73 3.15
CA SER A 222 15.64 -26.97 3.82
C SER A 222 17.15 -27.04 4.00
#